data_AF-A0A163ALQ9-F1
#
_entry.id   AF-A0A163ALQ9-F1
#
_cell.length_a   1.000
_cell.length_b   1.000
_cell.length_c   1.000
_cell.angle_alpha   90.00
_cell.angle_beta   90.00
_cell.angle_gamma   90.00
#
_symmetry.space_group_name_H-M   'P 1'
#
loop_
_entity.id
_entity.type
_entity.pdbx_description
1 polymer ?
#
loop_
_entity_poly.entity_id
_entity_poly.type
_entity_poly.pdbx_seq_one_letter_code
_entity_poly.pdbx_strand_id
1 'polypeptide(L)'
;MSLPFIMVLAMGVLFACGVYLMLERSLTRVLLGFILLGNAVNLLIVLTAGRGRPPLTDGKNLSTEGMSDPLPQALVLTAIVITFAVTAFLLAMIYRSWRLVRADSLQDDAADLQVAITKMIDSEAEASTDYDDTEFGDEAESPIRGAVDLDDDGTPAQREAEAEAADAEAAETDRPAAETDGHGTDDEDSDDDGKGERR
;
A
#
# COMPACT_ATOMS: atom_id res chain seq x y z
N MET A 1 40.00 -38.71 24.48
CA MET A 1 38.87 -38.87 23.55
C MET A 1 38.59 -37.53 22.89
N SER A 2 39.02 -37.32 21.64
CA SER A 2 38.70 -36.08 20.91
C SER A 2 37.32 -36.22 20.27
N LEU A 3 36.32 -35.53 20.84
CA LEU A 3 35.07 -35.30 20.13
C LEU A 3 35.38 -34.48 18.87
N PRO A 4 34.95 -34.91 17.68
CA PRO A 4 35.20 -34.16 16.46
C PRO A 4 34.42 -32.85 16.56
N PHE A 5 35.14 -31.74 16.76
CA PHE A 5 34.57 -30.40 16.96
C PHE A 5 33.56 -30.04 15.86
N ILE A 6 33.83 -30.49 14.63
CA ILE A 6 32.93 -30.32 13.48
C ILE A 6 31.54 -30.91 13.71
N MET A 7 31.41 -32.07 14.37
CA MET A 7 30.11 -32.69 14.62
C MET A 7 29.34 -31.96 15.72
N VAL A 8 30.04 -31.47 16.75
CA VAL A 8 29.45 -30.65 17.81
C VAL A 8 28.95 -29.34 17.22
N LEU A 9 29.74 -28.70 16.38
CA LEU A 9 29.36 -27.47 15.67
C LEU A 9 28.16 -27.72 14.75
N ALA A 10 28.19 -28.80 13.95
CA ALA A 10 27.07 -29.17 13.09
C ALA A 10 25.78 -29.39 13.90
N MET A 11 25.84 -30.17 14.98
CA MET A 11 24.70 -30.38 15.89
C MET A 11 24.16 -29.05 16.42
N GLY A 12 25.02 -28.15 16.88
CA GLY A 12 24.62 -26.84 17.40
C GLY A 12 23.94 -25.96 16.34
N VAL A 13 24.48 -25.93 15.12
CA VAL A 13 23.89 -25.19 13.99
C VAL A 13 22.54 -25.78 13.58
N LEU A 14 22.41 -27.12 13.54
CA LEU A 14 21.15 -27.78 13.25
C LEU A 14 20.08 -27.48 14.32
N PHE A 15 20.44 -27.47 15.60
CA PHE A 15 19.54 -27.05 16.68
C PHE A 15 19.12 -25.59 16.55
N ALA A 16 20.07 -24.69 16.33
CA ALA A 16 19.79 -23.26 16.19
C ALA A 16 18.87 -23.00 14.98
N CYS A 17 19.17 -23.58 13.82
CA CYS A 17 18.34 -23.48 12.62
C CYS A 17 16.97 -24.13 12.81
N GLY A 18 16.91 -25.33 13.40
CA GLY A 18 15.66 -26.05 13.66
C GLY A 18 14.73 -25.26 14.58
N VAL A 19 15.23 -24.76 15.71
CA VAL A 19 14.45 -23.94 16.65
C VAL A 19 14.05 -22.61 15.99
N TYR A 20 14.95 -21.97 15.24
CA TYR A 20 14.63 -20.74 14.51
C TYR A 20 13.45 -20.93 13.54
N LEU A 21 13.46 -22.00 12.74
CA LEU A 21 12.36 -22.31 11.82
C LEU A 21 11.06 -22.72 12.53
N MET A 22 11.14 -23.31 13.73
CA MET A 22 9.95 -23.63 14.54
C MET A 22 9.24 -22.39 15.07
N LEU A 23 9.95 -21.27 15.25
CA LEU A 23 9.37 -20.00 15.70
C LEU A 23 8.67 -19.23 14.59
N GLU A 24 8.66 -19.78 13.37
CA GLU A 24 8.18 -19.09 12.20
C GLU A 24 6.68 -19.31 11.95
N ARG A 25 6.02 -18.31 11.36
CA ARG A 25 4.55 -18.37 11.13
C ARG A 25 4.13 -19.39 10.06
N SER A 26 5.05 -19.78 9.18
CA SER A 26 4.74 -20.68 8.06
C SER A 26 4.78 -22.14 8.51
N LEU A 27 3.66 -22.86 8.37
CA LEU A 27 3.57 -24.28 8.73
C LEU A 27 4.60 -25.16 8.01
N THR A 28 4.93 -24.85 6.75
CA THR A 28 5.97 -25.55 6.00
C THR A 28 7.36 -25.31 6.59
N ARG A 29 7.62 -24.10 7.10
CA ARG A 29 8.90 -23.78 7.76
C ARG A 29 9.00 -24.47 9.12
N VAL A 30 7.91 -24.53 9.89
CA VAL A 30 7.82 -25.32 11.12
C VAL A 30 8.09 -26.81 10.86
N LEU A 31 7.53 -27.38 9.78
CA LEU A 31 7.79 -28.76 9.36
C LEU A 31 9.28 -29.01 9.06
N LEU A 32 9.91 -28.11 8.31
CA LEU A 32 11.36 -28.16 8.06
C LEU A 32 12.15 -28.06 9.37
N GLY A 33 11.71 -27.20 10.30
CA GLY A 33 12.27 -27.09 11.64
C GLY A 33 12.27 -28.41 12.40
N PHE A 34 11.15 -29.15 12.40
CA PHE A 34 11.07 -30.49 13.00
C PHE A 34 12.03 -31.50 12.35
N ILE A 35 12.17 -31.48 11.02
CA ILE A 35 13.09 -32.36 10.30
C ILE A 35 14.55 -32.04 10.71
N LEU A 36 14.92 -30.77 10.73
CA LEU A 36 16.25 -30.31 11.16
C LEU A 36 16.53 -30.69 12.63
N LEU A 37 15.56 -30.46 13.52
CA LEU A 37 15.68 -30.78 14.94
C LEU A 37 15.83 -32.31 15.16
N GLY A 38 15.07 -33.13 14.44
CA GLY A 38 15.19 -34.59 14.49
C GLY A 38 16.58 -35.07 14.07
N ASN A 39 17.15 -34.46 13.02
CA ASN A 39 18.54 -34.74 12.62
C ASN A 39 19.55 -34.28 13.69
N ALA A 40 19.32 -33.14 14.35
CA ALA A 40 20.16 -32.65 15.43
C ALA A 40 20.17 -33.60 16.65
N VAL A 41 18.99 -34.12 17.03
CA VAL A 41 18.82 -35.12 18.11
C VAL A 41 19.51 -36.43 17.74
N ASN A 42 19.38 -36.88 16.48
CA ASN A 42 20.07 -38.09 16.02
C ASN A 42 21.60 -37.93 16.14
N LEU A 43 22.14 -36.77 15.75
CA LEU A 43 23.56 -36.49 15.96
C LEU A 43 23.92 -36.48 17.45
N LEU A 44 23.13 -35.82 18.31
CA LEU A 44 23.35 -35.80 19.76
C LEU A 44 23.51 -37.22 20.33
N ILE A 45 22.63 -38.15 19.97
CA ILE A 45 22.69 -39.54 20.44
C ILE A 45 23.95 -40.26 19.90
N VAL A 46 24.33 -40.03 18.64
CA VAL A 46 25.55 -40.62 18.08
C VAL A 46 26.81 -40.07 18.77
N LEU A 47 26.80 -38.80 19.17
CA LEU A 47 27.93 -38.20 19.90
C LEU A 47 28.13 -38.85 21.28
N THR A 48 27.07 -39.28 21.95
CA THR A 48 27.17 -39.96 23.26
C THR A 48 27.61 -41.42 23.16
N ALA A 49 27.37 -42.07 22.01
CA ALA A 49 27.69 -43.48 21.77
C ALA A 49 29.21 -43.80 21.69
N GLY A 50 30.04 -42.80 21.45
CA GLY A 50 31.49 -42.98 21.29
C GLY A 50 31.90 -43.67 19.98
N ARG A 51 33.21 -43.85 19.79
CA ARG A 51 33.77 -44.51 18.60
C ARG A 51 34.00 -46.00 18.88
N GLY A 52 33.62 -46.84 17.93
CA GLY A 52 33.88 -48.29 17.97
C GLY A 52 33.60 -48.96 16.64
N ARG A 53 33.94 -50.25 16.54
CA ARG A 53 33.62 -51.11 15.40
C ARG A 53 32.11 -51.40 15.38
N PRO A 54 31.49 -51.58 14.20
CA PRO A 54 30.06 -51.86 14.10
C PRO A 54 29.65 -53.07 14.97
N PRO A 55 28.52 -53.00 15.70
CA PRO A 55 28.07 -54.08 16.58
C PRO A 55 27.39 -55.21 15.82
N LEU A 56 28.16 -55.80 14.90
CA LEU A 56 27.76 -56.90 14.03
C LEU A 56 28.81 -58.00 14.20
N THR A 57 28.39 -59.17 14.69
CA THR A 57 29.25 -60.36 14.80
C THR A 57 28.85 -61.39 13.76
N ASP A 58 29.83 -62.11 13.24
CA ASP A 58 29.67 -63.26 12.35
C ASP A 58 29.34 -64.56 13.12
N GLY A 59 29.16 -64.47 14.44
CA GLY A 59 28.85 -65.59 15.33
C GLY A 59 30.06 -66.49 15.66
N LYS A 60 31.23 -66.23 15.07
CA LYS A 60 32.48 -66.98 15.32
C LYS A 60 33.36 -66.29 16.36
N ASN A 61 33.35 -64.96 16.37
CA ASN A 61 34.08 -64.16 17.35
C ASN A 61 33.07 -63.37 18.21
N LEU A 62 32.92 -63.80 19.47
CA LEU A 62 32.06 -63.15 20.47
C LEU A 62 32.79 -62.04 21.24
N SER A 63 33.99 -61.65 20.83
CA SER A 63 34.71 -60.54 21.48
C SER A 63 33.97 -59.23 21.22
N THR A 64 33.63 -58.54 22.30
CA THR A 64 32.99 -57.22 22.31
C THR A 64 34.00 -56.08 22.43
N GLU A 65 35.30 -56.40 22.55
CA GLU A 65 36.35 -55.40 22.71
C GLU A 65 36.46 -54.50 21.48
N GLY A 66 36.35 -53.18 21.71
CA GLY A 66 36.44 -52.17 20.67
C GLY A 66 35.19 -52.02 19.78
N MET A 67 34.08 -52.70 20.12
CA MET A 67 32.78 -52.54 19.47
C MET A 67 32.06 -51.29 19.98
N SER A 68 31.31 -50.59 19.13
CA SER A 68 30.49 -49.46 19.56
C SER A 68 29.25 -49.94 20.31
N ASP A 69 28.76 -49.10 21.23
CA ASP A 69 27.57 -49.42 22.03
C ASP A 69 26.34 -49.59 21.12
N PRO A 70 25.66 -50.76 21.14
CA PRO A 70 24.45 -50.99 20.34
C PRO A 70 23.23 -50.22 20.87
N LEU A 71 23.21 -49.79 22.13
CA LEU A 71 22.05 -49.14 22.74
C LEU A 71 21.74 -47.79 22.07
N PRO A 72 22.70 -46.84 21.94
CA PRO A 72 22.45 -45.59 21.21
C PRO A 72 22.04 -45.80 19.76
N GLN A 73 22.50 -46.86 19.09
CA GLN A 73 22.15 -47.15 17.70
C GLN A 73 20.69 -47.56 17.55
N ALA A 74 20.21 -48.41 18.45
CA ALA A 74 18.79 -48.76 18.51
C ALA A 74 17.92 -47.54 18.79
N LEU A 75 18.35 -46.66 19.71
CA LEU A 75 17.63 -45.42 20.02
C LEU A 75 17.54 -44.48 18.81
N VAL A 76 18.61 -44.34 18.02
CA VAL A 76 18.60 -43.52 16.79
C VAL A 76 17.62 -44.09 15.77
N LEU A 77 17.57 -45.41 15.58
CA LEU A 77 16.61 -46.03 14.64
C LEU A 77 15.17 -45.72 15.06
N THR A 78 14.86 -45.85 16.36
CA THR A 78 13.54 -45.49 16.90
C THR A 78 13.25 -44.00 16.74
N ALA A 79 14.21 -43.13 17.01
CA ALA A 79 14.07 -41.68 16.86
C ALA A 79 13.78 -41.28 15.41
N ILE A 80 14.43 -41.92 14.42
CA ILE A 80 14.18 -41.69 12.99
C ILE A 80 12.74 -42.05 12.63
N VAL A 81 12.24 -43.21 13.08
CA VAL A 81 10.87 -43.66 12.77
C VAL A 81 9.82 -42.75 13.42
N ILE A 82 10.03 -42.34 14.67
CA ILE A 82 9.14 -41.39 15.35
C ILE A 82 9.13 -40.05 14.62
N THR A 83 10.31 -39.53 14.26
CA THR A 83 10.43 -38.27 13.51
C THR A 83 9.72 -38.37 12.16
N PHE A 84 9.88 -39.48 11.45
CA PHE A 84 9.17 -39.73 10.18
C PHE A 84 7.66 -39.78 10.37
N ALA A 85 7.16 -40.49 11.39
CA ALA A 85 5.74 -40.57 11.70
C ALA A 85 5.13 -39.19 12.04
N VAL A 86 5.80 -38.41 12.90
CA VAL A 86 5.39 -37.05 13.25
C VAL A 86 5.44 -36.14 12.02
N THR A 87 6.48 -36.23 11.20
CA THR A 87 6.61 -35.44 9.96
C THR A 87 5.50 -35.77 8.97
N ALA A 88 5.21 -37.05 8.75
CA ALA A 88 4.12 -37.49 7.88
C ALA A 88 2.75 -37.04 8.41
N PHE A 89 2.55 -37.13 9.72
CA PHE A 89 1.33 -36.64 10.38
C PHE A 89 1.17 -35.12 10.23
N LEU A 90 2.21 -34.34 10.50
CA LEU A 90 2.21 -32.89 10.32
C LEU A 90 1.99 -32.51 8.85
N LEU A 91 2.62 -33.23 7.92
CA LEU A 91 2.42 -33.01 6.48
C LEU A 91 0.97 -33.29 6.07
N ALA A 92 0.36 -34.36 6.58
CA ALA A 92 -1.05 -34.67 6.36
C ALA A 92 -1.98 -33.58 6.93
N MET A 93 -1.68 -33.06 8.13
CA MET A 93 -2.39 -31.92 8.72
C MET A 93 -2.26 -30.66 7.88
N ILE A 94 -1.06 -30.33 7.41
CA ILE A 94 -0.81 -29.18 6.52
C ILE A 94 -1.61 -29.32 5.22
N TYR A 95 -1.56 -30.50 4.60
CA TYR A 95 -2.34 -30.79 3.41
C TYR A 95 -3.85 -30.68 3.67
N ARG A 96 -4.33 -31.20 4.80
CA ARG A 96 -5.74 -31.12 5.18
C ARG A 96 -6.17 -29.67 5.42
N SER A 97 -5.37 -28.88 6.11
CA SER A 97 -5.61 -27.46 6.36
C SER A 97 -5.67 -26.68 5.04
N TRP A 98 -4.71 -26.89 4.14
CA TRP A 98 -4.71 -26.26 2.82
C TRP A 98 -5.95 -26.63 2.00
N ARG A 99 -6.34 -27.91 2.01
CA ARG A 99 -7.55 -28.37 1.31
C ARG A 99 -8.82 -27.72 1.86
N LEU A 100 -8.92 -27.57 3.18
CA LEU A 100 -10.08 -26.92 3.82
C LEU A 100 -10.14 -25.43 3.48
N VAL A 101 -9.02 -24.70 3.60
CA VAL A 101 -8.95 -23.28 3.22
C VAL A 101 -9.26 -23.07 1.74
N ARG A 102 -8.82 -23.99 0.87
CA ARG A 102 -9.14 -23.92 -0.57
C ARG A 102 -10.61 -24.22 -0.86
N ALA A 103 -11.20 -25.16 -0.13
CA ALA A 103 -12.61 -25.52 -0.30
C ALA A 103 -13.57 -24.46 0.25
N ASP A 104 -13.08 -23.55 1.09
CA ASP A 104 -13.81 -22.42 1.66
C ASP A 104 -13.84 -21.19 0.73
N SER A 105 -13.44 -21.33 -0.55
CA SER A 105 -13.73 -20.29 -1.54
C SER A 105 -15.23 -20.28 -1.81
N LEU A 106 -15.93 -19.29 -1.27
CA LEU A 106 -17.29 -18.98 -1.68
C LEU A 106 -17.30 -18.73 -3.20
N GLN A 107 -18.30 -19.28 -3.90
CA GLN A 107 -18.50 -18.97 -5.31
C GLN A 107 -18.99 -17.54 -5.41
N ASP A 108 -18.30 -16.71 -6.21
CA ASP A 108 -18.78 -15.37 -6.54
C ASP A 108 -20.14 -15.52 -7.24
N ASP A 109 -21.21 -15.14 -6.56
CA ASP A 109 -22.57 -15.28 -7.07
C ASP A 109 -23.04 -13.99 -7.75
N ALA A 110 -24.26 -14.03 -8.32
CA ALA A 110 -24.82 -12.85 -8.97
C ALA A 110 -25.05 -11.68 -8.01
N ALA A 111 -25.11 -11.93 -6.69
CA ALA A 111 -25.23 -10.88 -5.68
C ALA A 111 -23.87 -10.19 -5.46
N ASP A 112 -22.76 -10.93 -5.43
CA ASP A 112 -21.42 -10.36 -5.36
C ASP A 112 -21.12 -9.44 -6.55
N LEU A 113 -21.54 -9.82 -7.76
CA LEU A 113 -21.41 -8.98 -8.95
C LEU A 113 -22.27 -7.71 -8.85
N GLN A 114 -23.50 -7.81 -8.32
CA GLN A 114 -24.37 -6.64 -8.10
C GLN A 114 -23.78 -5.67 -7.08
N VAL A 115 -23.20 -6.16 -5.99
CA VAL A 115 -22.54 -5.34 -4.98
C VAL A 115 -21.29 -4.67 -5.56
N ALA A 116 -20.50 -5.39 -6.37
CA ALA A 116 -19.36 -4.82 -7.06
C ALA A 116 -19.75 -3.70 -8.05
N ILE A 117 -20.80 -3.93 -8.85
CA ILE A 117 -21.34 -2.93 -9.77
C ILE A 117 -21.89 -1.72 -9.01
N THR A 118 -22.66 -1.94 -7.95
CA THR A 118 -23.23 -0.86 -7.12
C THR A 118 -22.13 0.00 -6.53
N LYS A 119 -21.06 -0.60 -5.99
CA LYS A 119 -19.89 0.13 -5.49
C LYS A 119 -19.18 0.94 -6.56
N MET A 120 -19.09 0.42 -7.79
CA MET A 120 -18.52 1.18 -8.92
C MET A 120 -19.37 2.40 -9.24
N ILE A 121 -20.69 2.23 -9.36
CA ILE A 121 -21.63 3.32 -9.64
C ILE A 121 -21.58 4.38 -8.53
N ASP A 122 -21.59 3.97 -7.27
CA ASP A 122 -21.53 4.88 -6.12
C ASP A 122 -20.21 5.67 -6.09
N SER A 123 -19.08 5.02 -6.40
CA SER A 123 -17.79 5.69 -6.51
C SER A 123 -17.70 6.66 -7.69
N GLU A 124 -18.38 6.38 -8.81
CA GLU A 124 -18.48 7.31 -9.94
C GLU A 124 -19.43 8.46 -9.65
N ALA A 125 -20.52 8.22 -8.92
CA ALA A 125 -21.44 9.25 -8.45
C ALA A 125 -20.75 10.24 -7.50
N GLU A 126 -19.97 9.76 -6.53
CA GLU A 126 -19.18 10.62 -5.63
C GLU A 126 -18.03 11.34 -6.36
N ALA A 127 -17.44 10.76 -7.40
CA ALA A 127 -16.45 11.43 -8.24
C ALA A 127 -17.08 12.51 -9.15
N SER A 128 -18.35 12.36 -9.50
CA SER A 128 -19.11 13.29 -10.35
C SER A 128 -19.79 14.44 -9.59
N THR A 129 -19.90 14.36 -8.26
CA THR A 129 -20.60 15.38 -7.44
C THR A 129 -19.72 16.56 -6.99
N ASP A 130 -18.50 16.71 -7.50
CA ASP A 130 -17.66 17.87 -7.19
C ASP A 130 -18.10 19.17 -7.91
N TYR A 131 -19.04 19.12 -8.87
CA TYR A 131 -19.53 20.33 -9.56
C TYR A 131 -20.96 20.15 -10.09
N ASP A 132 -21.99 20.31 -9.26
CA ASP A 132 -23.27 20.93 -9.71
C ASP A 132 -24.30 21.24 -8.59
N ASP A 133 -23.87 21.57 -7.36
CA ASP A 133 -24.81 22.04 -6.33
C ASP A 133 -24.72 23.57 -6.16
N THR A 134 -25.11 24.30 -7.20
CA THR A 134 -25.66 25.64 -7.00
C THR A 134 -27.17 25.52 -6.89
N GLU A 135 -27.66 25.30 -5.66
CA GLU A 135 -29.09 25.28 -5.27
C GLU A 135 -29.85 26.58 -5.65
N PHE A 136 -29.15 27.60 -6.13
CA PHE A 136 -29.73 28.82 -6.68
C PHE A 136 -29.34 28.93 -8.16
N GLY A 137 -30.30 28.65 -9.05
CA GLY A 137 -30.18 28.94 -10.48
C GLY A 137 -30.14 30.45 -10.75
N ASP A 138 -29.90 30.80 -12.02
CA ASP A 138 -29.68 32.14 -12.59
C ASP A 138 -30.82 33.18 -12.36
N GLU A 139 -31.76 32.95 -11.45
CA GLU A 139 -32.87 33.86 -11.13
C GLU A 139 -32.49 35.07 -10.24
N ALA A 140 -31.19 35.39 -10.13
CA ALA A 140 -30.74 36.62 -9.49
C ALA A 140 -30.54 37.77 -10.49
N GLU A 141 -31.32 37.83 -11.59
CA GLU A 141 -31.45 39.05 -12.38
C GLU A 141 -32.23 40.11 -11.58
N SER A 142 -31.46 41.03 -11.00
CA SER A 142 -31.77 42.33 -10.39
C SER A 142 -33.26 42.66 -10.07
N PRO A 143 -33.63 42.86 -8.79
CA PRO A 143 -34.99 43.23 -8.40
C PRO A 143 -35.39 44.70 -8.71
N ILE A 144 -34.57 45.46 -9.42
CA ILE A 144 -34.80 46.90 -9.67
C ILE A 144 -34.87 47.16 -11.18
N ARG A 145 -36.10 47.35 -11.68
CA ARG A 145 -36.32 47.83 -13.06
C ARG A 145 -35.66 49.20 -13.25
N GLY A 146 -34.59 49.24 -14.04
CA GLY A 146 -33.96 50.47 -14.52
C GLY A 146 -32.49 50.67 -14.12
N ALA A 147 -31.84 49.71 -13.49
CA ALA A 147 -30.38 49.75 -13.35
C ALA A 147 -29.72 49.47 -14.71
N VAL A 148 -28.70 50.26 -15.05
CA VAL A 148 -27.81 50.00 -16.19
C VAL A 148 -26.99 48.75 -15.84
N ASP A 149 -27.04 47.76 -16.72
CA ASP A 149 -26.18 46.58 -16.67
C ASP A 149 -24.74 47.03 -16.97
N LEU A 150 -23.87 46.96 -15.96
CA LEU A 150 -22.47 47.36 -16.06
C LEU A 150 -21.58 46.19 -16.50
N ASP A 151 -22.15 44.99 -16.68
CA ASP A 151 -21.44 43.75 -16.96
C ASP A 151 -21.63 43.28 -18.42
N ASP A 152 -22.42 44.00 -19.24
CA ASP A 152 -22.52 43.77 -20.69
C ASP A 152 -21.34 44.42 -21.44
N ASP A 153 -20.13 43.97 -21.11
CA ASP A 153 -18.88 44.37 -21.78
C ASP A 153 -18.53 43.46 -22.99
N GLY A 154 -19.53 42.74 -23.50
CA GLY A 154 -19.43 41.85 -24.64
C GLY A 154 -18.55 40.62 -24.39
N THR A 155 -18.72 39.59 -25.22
CA THR A 155 -17.82 38.42 -25.17
C THR A 155 -16.37 38.83 -25.47
N PRO A 156 -15.35 38.11 -24.97
CA PRO A 156 -13.94 38.45 -25.21
C PRO A 156 -13.59 38.68 -26.69
N ALA A 157 -14.24 37.93 -27.58
CA ALA A 157 -14.08 38.06 -29.03
C ALA A 157 -14.62 39.39 -29.61
N GLN A 158 -15.64 39.98 -28.99
CA GLN A 158 -16.21 41.27 -29.41
C GLN A 158 -15.30 42.43 -29.01
N ARG A 159 -14.65 42.34 -27.83
CA ARG A 159 -13.67 43.34 -27.36
C ARG A 159 -12.42 43.43 -28.22
N GLU A 160 -11.92 42.29 -28.69
CA GLU A 160 -10.76 42.26 -29.59
C GLU A 160 -11.09 42.91 -30.95
N ALA A 161 -12.32 42.72 -31.45
CA ALA A 161 -12.76 43.32 -32.71
C ALA A 161 -12.95 44.86 -32.61
N GLU A 162 -13.46 45.35 -31.47
CA GLU A 162 -13.60 46.79 -31.23
C GLU A 162 -12.24 47.49 -31.01
N ALA A 163 -11.29 46.81 -30.38
CA ALA A 163 -9.93 47.33 -30.21
C ALA A 163 -9.19 47.45 -31.56
N GLU A 164 -9.33 46.48 -32.47
CA GLU A 164 -8.76 46.57 -33.83
C GLU A 164 -9.41 47.69 -34.67
N ALA A 165 -10.71 47.96 -34.48
CA ALA A 165 -11.39 49.06 -35.16
C ALA A 165 -10.95 50.44 -34.64
N ALA A 166 -10.74 50.57 -33.32
CA ALA A 166 -10.30 51.81 -32.69
C ALA A 166 -8.87 52.22 -33.07
N ASP A 167 -7.95 51.25 -33.22
CA ASP A 167 -6.57 51.52 -33.65
C ASP A 167 -6.48 51.93 -35.13
N ALA A 168 -7.42 51.48 -35.97
CA ALA A 168 -7.51 51.90 -37.37
C ALA A 168 -8.03 53.35 -37.50
N GLU A 169 -8.93 53.79 -36.62
CA GLU A 169 -9.56 55.12 -36.67
C GLU A 169 -8.66 56.23 -36.08
N ALA A 170 -7.79 55.89 -35.12
CA ALA A 170 -6.81 56.82 -34.53
C ALA A 170 -5.69 57.26 -35.50
N ALA A 171 -5.50 56.55 -36.62
CA ALA A 171 -4.49 56.88 -37.63
C ALA A 171 -4.92 57.96 -38.64
N GLU A 172 -6.21 58.33 -38.69
CA GLU A 172 -6.76 59.20 -39.75
C GLU A 172 -7.10 60.64 -39.31
N THR A 173 -7.07 60.97 -38.01
CA THR A 173 -7.61 62.24 -37.48
C THR A 173 -6.60 63.35 -37.15
N ASP A 174 -5.30 63.21 -37.43
CA ASP A 174 -4.31 64.31 -37.26
C ASP A 174 -4.25 65.26 -38.48
N ARG A 175 -5.27 66.13 -38.64
CA ARG A 175 -5.16 67.40 -39.40
C ARG A 175 -5.99 68.51 -38.73
N PRO A 176 -5.45 69.73 -38.50
CA PRO A 176 -6.05 70.67 -37.55
C PRO A 176 -6.96 71.77 -38.15
N ALA A 177 -7.88 72.22 -37.28
CA ALA A 177 -8.44 73.57 -37.09
C ALA A 177 -9.49 74.15 -38.07
N ALA A 178 -10.66 74.58 -37.54
CA ALA A 178 -11.08 76.00 -37.40
C ALA A 178 -12.59 76.17 -37.06
N GLU A 179 -12.88 77.14 -36.16
CA GLU A 179 -14.13 77.97 -36.02
C GLU A 179 -15.47 77.27 -35.64
N THR A 180 -16.40 77.78 -34.82
CA THR A 180 -16.66 79.03 -34.06
C THR A 180 -17.92 78.83 -33.19
N ASP A 181 -18.05 79.62 -32.10
CA ASP A 181 -19.27 80.08 -31.38
C ASP A 181 -20.18 79.06 -30.66
N GLY A 182 -20.65 79.22 -29.40
CA GLY A 182 -20.61 80.33 -28.45
C GLY A 182 -22.01 80.61 -27.85
N HIS A 183 -22.31 80.14 -26.62
CA HIS A 183 -23.33 80.64 -25.65
C HIS A 183 -23.33 79.65 -24.44
N GLY A 184 -23.22 79.96 -23.15
CA GLY A 184 -23.36 81.15 -22.32
C GLY A 184 -24.04 80.68 -21.02
N THR A 185 -23.32 80.60 -19.89
CA THR A 185 -23.88 80.31 -18.55
C THR A 185 -23.44 81.39 -17.58
N ASP A 186 -24.41 81.85 -16.80
CA ASP A 186 -24.35 83.00 -15.91
C ASP A 186 -23.44 82.79 -14.68
N ASP A 187 -22.58 83.79 -14.44
CA ASP A 187 -21.95 84.16 -13.15
C ASP A 187 -23.05 84.58 -12.13
N GLU A 188 -22.89 84.64 -10.80
CA GLU A 188 -21.73 84.76 -9.93
C GLU A 188 -22.22 84.53 -8.48
N ASP A 189 -21.32 84.01 -7.64
CA ASP A 189 -21.39 83.95 -6.18
C ASP A 189 -21.40 85.34 -5.52
N SER A 190 -21.93 85.43 -4.30
CA SER A 190 -21.57 86.50 -3.37
C SER A 190 -21.54 86.03 -1.91
N ASP A 191 -20.43 86.41 -1.28
CA ASP A 191 -20.18 86.70 0.14
C ASP A 191 -19.84 85.53 1.06
N ASP A 192 -18.59 85.32 1.48
CA ASP A 192 -17.58 86.17 2.15
C ASP A 192 -17.45 85.82 3.65
N ASP A 193 -16.17 85.61 3.99
CA ASP A 193 -15.49 85.96 5.23
C ASP A 193 -15.24 84.93 6.34
N GLY A 194 -14.01 85.01 6.86
CA GLY A 194 -13.77 84.75 8.28
C GLY A 194 -12.83 83.61 8.68
N LYS A 195 -11.57 83.67 8.25
CA LYS A 195 -10.36 83.66 9.11
C LYS A 195 -10.27 82.68 10.32
N GLY A 196 -9.24 81.83 10.28
CA GLY A 196 -8.19 81.82 11.32
C GLY A 196 -8.10 80.67 12.34
N GLU A 197 -7.09 79.80 12.11
CA GLU A 197 -6.13 79.19 13.06
C GLU A 197 -6.57 78.69 14.45
N ARG A 198 -6.38 77.38 14.72
CA ARG A 198 -5.79 76.70 15.92
C ARG A 198 -5.52 75.24 15.49
N ARG A 199 -4.40 74.56 15.68
CA ARG A 199 -3.21 74.64 16.55
C ARG A 199 -2.09 73.80 15.92
#